data_AF-A0A180EZN4-F1
#
_entry.id   AF-A0A180EZN4-F1
#
_cell.length_a   1.000
_cell.length_b   1.000
_cell.length_c   1.000
_cell.angle_alpha   90.00
_cell.angle_beta   90.00
_cell.angle_gamma   90.00
#
_symmetry.space_group_name_H-M   'P 1'
#
loop_
_entity.id
_entity.type
_entity.pdbx_description
1 polymer ?
#
loop_
_entity_poly.entity_id
_entity_poly.type
_entity_poly.pdbx_seq_one_letter_code
_entity_poly.pdbx_strand_id
1 'polypeptide(L)'
;MKSHGHCRDFRKLYRCWANLKLKCLNEKSNRFNSFGGRGITICNEWANDYKAFHDWAISNGYSDDLSIDRIDNNGNYEPENCRWTTTTQKRRNNCRNRLIEYNGQTKCLAEWAELNYMTFATLQGRLKMGWTFSKAINKK
;
A
#
# COMPACT_ATOMS: atom_id res chain seq x y z
N MET A 1 23.66 24.56 -12.06
CA MET A 1 22.33 23.95 -12.28
C MET A 1 22.52 22.61 -12.98
N LYS A 2 22.24 21.48 -12.32
CA LYS A 2 22.38 20.16 -12.94
C LYS A 2 21.00 19.58 -13.24
N SER A 3 20.64 19.64 -14.52
CA SER A 3 19.45 19.03 -15.10
C SER A 3 19.67 17.53 -15.23
N HIS A 4 19.08 16.73 -14.33
CA HIS A 4 19.07 15.26 -14.42
C HIS A 4 17.64 14.75 -14.14
N GLY A 5 16.67 15.16 -14.95
CA GLY A 5 15.25 15.09 -14.54
C GLY A 5 14.35 14.07 -15.24
N HIS A 6 14.73 13.40 -16.34
CA HIS A 6 13.73 12.66 -17.14
C HIS A 6 14.10 11.20 -17.51
N CYS A 7 15.36 10.79 -17.39
CA CYS A 7 15.79 9.46 -17.86
C CYS A 7 15.79 8.38 -16.76
N ARG A 8 15.61 8.78 -15.48
CA ARG A 8 15.55 7.84 -14.34
C ARG A 8 14.13 7.28 -14.10
N ASP A 9 13.12 8.06 -14.43
CA ASP A 9 11.72 7.80 -14.08
C ASP A 9 11.19 6.55 -14.82
N PHE A 10 11.46 6.48 -16.13
CA PHE A 10 11.12 5.31 -16.96
C PHE A 10 11.75 4.02 -16.43
N ARG A 11 12.99 4.09 -15.93
CA ARG A 11 13.71 2.90 -15.48
C ARG A 11 13.16 2.34 -14.18
N LYS A 12 12.67 3.18 -13.27
CA LYS A 12 12.07 2.72 -12.00
C LYS A 12 10.67 2.13 -12.21
N LEU A 13 9.82 2.82 -12.96
CA LEU A 13 8.47 2.35 -13.23
C LEU A 13 8.49 1.04 -14.03
N TYR A 14 9.37 0.92 -15.03
CA TYR A 14 9.58 -0.34 -15.75
C TYR A 14 10.08 -1.46 -14.85
N ARG A 15 11.01 -1.18 -13.92
CA ARG A 15 11.44 -2.17 -12.92
C ARG A 15 10.31 -2.58 -11.97
N CYS A 16 9.42 -1.66 -11.62
CA CYS A 16 8.23 -1.97 -10.81
C CYS A 16 7.34 -2.97 -11.55
N TRP A 17 7.01 -2.68 -12.81
CA TRP A 17 6.25 -3.54 -13.71
C TRP A 17 6.89 -4.93 -13.92
N ALA A 18 8.19 -4.96 -14.20
CA ALA A 18 8.93 -6.21 -14.38
C ALA A 18 8.91 -7.08 -13.10
N ASN A 19 9.10 -6.47 -11.92
CA ASN A 19 8.98 -7.17 -10.64
C ASN A 19 7.56 -7.67 -10.36
N LEU A 20 6.55 -6.93 -10.82
CA LEU A 20 5.15 -7.31 -10.77
C LEU A 20 4.88 -8.61 -11.52
N LYS A 21 5.32 -8.67 -12.78
CA LYS A 21 5.23 -9.88 -13.59
C LYS A 21 6.04 -11.03 -12.99
N LEU A 22 7.25 -10.75 -12.50
CA LEU A 22 8.11 -11.77 -11.90
C LEU A 22 7.45 -12.46 -10.70
N LYS A 23 6.86 -11.72 -9.76
CA LYS A 23 6.27 -12.34 -8.56
C LYS A 23 4.90 -12.99 -8.81
N CYS A 24 4.14 -12.54 -9.82
CA CYS A 24 2.78 -13.06 -10.07
C CYS A 24 2.77 -14.19 -11.11
N LEU A 25 3.64 -14.14 -12.13
CA LEU A 25 3.58 -15.04 -13.29
C LEU A 25 4.75 -16.02 -13.39
N ASN A 26 5.87 -15.76 -12.70
CA ASN A 26 7.04 -16.63 -12.78
C ASN A 26 7.14 -17.54 -11.56
N GLU A 27 6.81 -18.82 -11.73
CA GLU A 27 6.89 -19.88 -10.72
C GLU A 27 8.29 -20.03 -10.10
N LYS A 28 9.35 -19.70 -10.85
CA LYS A 28 10.74 -19.76 -10.36
C LYS A 28 11.09 -18.61 -9.43
N SER A 29 10.21 -17.61 -9.28
CA SER A 29 10.44 -16.50 -8.36
C SER A 29 10.33 -16.97 -6.92
N ASN A 30 11.29 -16.57 -6.07
CA ASN A 30 11.19 -16.77 -4.63
C ASN A 30 9.96 -16.09 -3.99
N ARG A 31 9.31 -15.16 -4.70
CA ARG A 31 8.07 -14.50 -4.26
C ARG A 31 6.82 -15.14 -4.84
N PHE A 32 6.93 -16.10 -5.77
CA PHE A 32 5.78 -16.69 -6.43
C PHE A 32 4.78 -17.28 -5.44
N ASN A 33 5.25 -18.09 -4.49
CA ASN A 33 4.38 -18.71 -3.47
C ASN A 33 3.53 -17.70 -2.70
N SER A 34 4.03 -16.49 -2.47
CA SER A 34 3.32 -15.43 -1.75
C SER A 34 2.33 -14.64 -2.61
N PHE A 35 2.38 -14.78 -3.93
CA PHE A 35 1.56 -14.04 -4.89
C PHE A 35 0.91 -14.99 -5.90
N GLY A 36 1.63 -15.38 -6.97
CA GLY A 36 1.09 -16.29 -7.99
C GLY A 36 0.61 -17.63 -7.43
N GLY A 37 1.32 -18.20 -6.45
CA GLY A 37 0.91 -19.42 -5.75
C GLY A 37 -0.35 -19.27 -4.88
N ARG A 38 -0.78 -18.03 -4.59
CA ARG A 38 -2.08 -17.74 -3.95
C ARG A 38 -3.19 -17.44 -4.96
N GLY A 39 -2.92 -17.51 -6.27
CA GLY A 39 -3.83 -17.09 -7.32
C GLY A 39 -3.84 -15.58 -7.58
N ILE A 40 -2.92 -14.80 -6.99
CA ILE A 40 -2.80 -13.37 -7.26
C ILE A 40 -2.08 -13.18 -8.59
N THR A 41 -2.79 -12.57 -9.55
CA THR A 41 -2.28 -12.29 -10.89
C THR A 41 -2.27 -10.79 -11.19
N ILE A 42 -1.82 -10.45 -12.40
CA ILE A 42 -1.88 -9.11 -13.00
C ILE A 42 -2.90 -9.13 -14.14
N CYS A 43 -3.64 -8.03 -14.33
CA CYS A 43 -4.60 -7.95 -15.43
C CYS A 43 -3.90 -8.12 -16.79
N ASN A 44 -4.61 -8.69 -17.76
CA ASN A 44 -4.03 -9.03 -19.07
C ASN A 44 -3.48 -7.79 -19.80
N GLU A 45 -4.11 -6.64 -19.63
CA GLU A 45 -3.68 -5.38 -20.23
C GLU A 45 -2.27 -5.00 -19.76
N TRP A 46 -2.04 -5.01 -18.44
CA TRP A 46 -0.72 -4.72 -17.89
C TRP A 46 0.27 -5.87 -18.11
N ALA A 47 -0.19 -7.12 -18.15
CA ALA A 47 0.68 -8.25 -18.41
C ALA A 47 1.34 -8.18 -19.79
N ASN A 48 0.55 -7.75 -20.80
CA ASN A 48 0.96 -7.76 -22.20
C ASN A 48 1.52 -6.41 -22.67
N ASP A 49 1.07 -5.31 -22.07
CA ASP A 49 1.49 -3.97 -22.49
C ASP A 49 2.03 -3.14 -21.30
N TYR A 50 3.30 -2.77 -21.39
CA TYR A 50 3.92 -1.84 -20.45
C TYR A 50 3.34 -0.44 -20.58
N LYS A 51 2.93 -0.02 -21.79
CA LYS A 51 2.38 1.32 -22.01
C LYS A 51 1.05 1.49 -21.28
N ALA A 52 0.18 0.48 -21.31
CA ALA A 52 -1.07 0.47 -20.52
C ALA A 52 -0.79 0.65 -19.01
N PHE A 53 0.20 -0.04 -18.47
CA PHE A 53 0.61 0.14 -17.07
C PHE A 53 1.21 1.52 -16.80
N HIS A 54 2.05 2.02 -17.71
CA HIS A 54 2.68 3.34 -17.61
C HIS A 54 1.64 4.46 -17.60
N ASP A 55 0.69 4.44 -18.54
CA ASP A 55 -0.31 5.49 -18.68
C ASP A 55 -1.25 5.50 -17.46
N TRP A 56 -1.63 4.32 -16.96
CA TRP A 56 -2.32 4.20 -15.68
C TRP A 56 -1.49 4.77 -14.53
N ALA A 57 -0.19 4.43 -14.45
CA ALA A 57 0.67 4.87 -13.36
C ALA A 57 0.75 6.40 -13.29
N ILE A 58 1.01 7.06 -14.42
CA ILE A 58 1.10 8.51 -14.51
C ILE A 58 -0.26 9.15 -14.19
N SER A 59 -1.35 8.63 -14.75
CA SER A 59 -2.71 9.16 -14.49
C SER A 59 -3.15 8.99 -13.03
N ASN A 60 -2.57 8.04 -12.29
CA ASN A 60 -2.91 7.77 -10.89
C ASN A 60 -1.92 8.41 -9.91
N GLY A 61 -1.09 9.35 -10.36
CA GLY A 61 -0.21 10.13 -9.50
C GLY A 61 1.07 9.40 -9.09
N TYR A 62 1.62 8.55 -9.98
CA TYR A 62 2.93 7.95 -9.77
C TYR A 62 3.98 9.02 -9.43
N SER A 63 4.80 8.69 -8.44
CA SER A 63 6.01 9.41 -8.10
C SER A 63 7.07 8.39 -7.73
N ASP A 64 8.32 8.76 -7.94
CA ASP A 64 9.51 7.92 -7.79
C ASP A 64 9.76 7.43 -6.35
N ASP A 65 9.10 8.05 -5.38
CA ASP A 65 9.13 7.70 -3.95
C ASP A 65 7.95 6.80 -3.54
N LEU A 66 7.05 6.52 -4.48
CA LEU A 66 5.87 5.69 -4.27
C LEU A 66 6.14 4.25 -4.71
N SER A 67 5.41 3.34 -4.10
CA SER A 67 5.40 1.93 -4.45
C SER A 67 3.98 1.48 -4.71
N ILE A 68 3.80 0.60 -5.69
CA ILE A 68 2.48 0.02 -5.95
C ILE A 68 2.04 -0.86 -4.77
N ASP A 69 0.78 -0.72 -4.40
CA ASP A 69 0.10 -1.49 -3.37
C ASP A 69 -1.29 -1.88 -3.85
N ARG A 70 -1.82 -2.95 -3.28
CA ARG A 70 -3.19 -3.38 -3.57
C ARG A 70 -4.13 -2.86 -2.49
N ILE A 71 -5.33 -2.43 -2.88
CA ILE A 71 -6.36 -1.95 -1.95
C ILE A 71 -6.93 -3.14 -1.18
N ASP A 72 -7.36 -4.18 -1.89
CA ASP A 72 -7.64 -5.51 -1.37
C ASP A 72 -6.42 -6.41 -1.55
N ASN A 73 -5.89 -6.90 -0.43
CA ASN A 73 -4.75 -7.80 -0.36
C ASN A 73 -5.00 -9.17 -1.01
N ASN A 74 -6.26 -9.57 -1.15
CA ASN A 74 -6.65 -10.81 -1.81
C ASN A 74 -6.98 -10.63 -3.29
N GLY A 75 -7.20 -9.39 -3.75
CA GLY A 75 -7.45 -9.09 -5.16
C GLY A 75 -6.19 -9.05 -6.04
N ASN A 76 -6.40 -8.90 -7.35
CA ASN A 76 -5.36 -8.90 -8.37
C ASN A 76 -4.67 -7.53 -8.53
N TYR A 77 -3.62 -7.49 -9.33
CA TYR A 77 -3.05 -6.23 -9.80
C TYR A 77 -3.80 -5.73 -11.01
N GLU A 78 -4.75 -4.85 -10.78
CA GLU A 78 -5.59 -4.20 -11.79
C GLU A 78 -5.82 -2.72 -11.44
N PRO A 79 -6.24 -1.88 -12.41
CA PRO A 79 -6.42 -0.45 -12.20
C PRO A 79 -7.28 -0.08 -10.99
N GLU A 80 -8.32 -0.87 -10.72
CA GLU A 80 -9.30 -0.61 -9.65
C GLU A 80 -8.82 -1.09 -8.28
N ASN A 81 -7.95 -2.10 -8.24
CA ASN A 81 -7.43 -2.66 -6.99
C ASN A 81 -6.01 -2.17 -6.67
N CYS A 82 -5.45 -1.24 -7.43
CA CYS A 82 -4.09 -0.74 -7.21
C CYS A 82 -4.08 0.73 -6.82
N ARG A 83 -3.09 1.09 -6.00
CA ARG A 83 -2.79 2.48 -5.65
C ARG A 83 -1.30 2.70 -5.49
N TRP A 84 -0.87 3.94 -5.65
CA TRP A 84 0.46 4.38 -5.27
C TRP A 84 0.48 4.75 -3.80
N THR A 85 1.43 4.20 -3.05
CA THR A 85 1.57 4.47 -1.62
C THR A 85 3.02 4.71 -1.26
N THR A 86 3.24 5.58 -0.28
CA THR A 86 4.57 5.77 0.32
C THR A 86 4.95 4.57 1.19
N THR A 87 6.25 4.38 1.41
CA THR A 87 6.77 3.39 2.38
C THR A 87 6.19 3.62 3.79
N THR A 88 5.96 4.87 4.17
CA THR A 88 5.33 5.26 5.44
C THR A 88 3.90 4.74 5.54
N GLN A 89 3.09 4.91 4.49
CA GLN A 89 1.73 4.37 4.43
C GLN A 89 1.71 2.83 4.39
N LYS A 90 2.67 2.17 3.71
CA LYS A 90 2.81 0.70 3.78
C LYS A 90 3.11 0.20 5.20
N ARG A 91 3.93 0.93 5.98
CA ARG A 91 4.19 0.60 7.39
C ARG A 91 2.93 0.80 8.25
N ARG A 92 2.16 1.84 7.99
CA ARG A 92 0.87 2.10 8.67
C ARG A 92 -0.17 1.01 8.37
N ASN A 93 -0.20 0.50 7.15
CA ASN A 93 -1.14 -0.54 6.67
C ASN A 93 -0.68 -1.99 6.91
N ASN A 94 0.51 -2.23 7.48
CA ASN A 94 0.99 -3.59 7.75
C ASN A 94 0.22 -4.20 8.93
N CYS A 95 -0.22 -5.46 8.80
CA CYS A 95 -1.01 -6.25 9.76
C CYS A 95 -0.43 -6.35 11.18
N ARG A 96 0.81 -5.89 11.41
CA ARG A 96 1.36 -5.70 12.77
C ARG A 96 0.73 -4.52 13.52
N ASN A 97 0.12 -3.58 12.82
CA ASN A 97 -0.64 -2.52 13.44
C ASN A 97 -2.03 -3.04 13.84
N ARG A 98 -2.39 -2.84 15.10
CA ARG A 98 -3.74 -3.09 15.60
C ARG A 98 -4.69 -2.11 14.92
N LEU A 99 -5.39 -2.60 13.88
CA LEU A 99 -6.44 -1.89 13.16
C LEU A 99 -7.69 -1.85 14.04
N ILE A 100 -8.32 -0.68 14.12
CA ILE A 100 -9.57 -0.50 14.84
C ILE A 100 -10.56 0.14 13.88
N GLU A 101 -11.70 -0.52 13.72
CA GLU A 101 -12.86 0.04 13.03
C GLU A 101 -13.64 0.92 14.02
N TYR A 102 -13.87 2.17 13.61
CA TYR A 102 -14.71 3.10 14.35
C TYR A 102 -15.37 4.08 13.40
N ASN A 103 -16.68 4.25 13.54
CA ASN A 103 -17.50 5.16 12.73
C ASN A 103 -17.39 4.91 11.20
N GLY A 104 -17.38 3.63 10.79
CA GLY A 104 -17.28 3.23 9.37
C GLY A 104 -15.89 3.41 8.74
N GLN A 105 -14.86 3.74 9.54
CA GLN A 105 -13.48 3.83 9.07
C GLN A 105 -12.59 2.81 9.80
N THR A 106 -11.80 2.07 9.03
CA THR A 106 -10.79 1.15 9.58
C THR A 106 -9.41 1.78 9.44
N LYS A 107 -8.80 2.14 10.56
CA LYS A 107 -7.49 2.78 10.61
C LYS A 107 -6.59 2.14 11.66
N CYS A 108 -5.28 2.34 11.52
CA CYS A 108 -4.34 1.89 12.54
C CYS A 108 -4.41 2.79 13.78
N LEU A 109 -4.07 2.20 14.93
CA LEU A 109 -4.01 2.91 16.21
C LEU A 109 -3.17 4.19 16.18
N ALA A 110 -2.08 4.22 15.41
CA ALA A 110 -1.24 5.42 15.25
C ALA A 110 -1.98 6.54 14.50
N GLU A 111 -2.72 6.19 13.45
CA GLU A 111 -3.51 7.15 12.68
C GLU A 111 -4.69 7.67 13.50
N TRP A 112 -5.34 6.80 14.28
CA TRP A 112 -6.35 7.24 15.25
C TRP A 112 -5.78 8.17 16.32
N ALA A 113 -4.55 7.94 16.77
CA ALA A 113 -3.88 8.83 17.71
C ALA A 113 -3.60 10.20 17.08
N GLU A 114 -3.06 10.23 15.86
CA GLU A 114 -2.82 11.46 15.09
C GLU A 114 -4.11 12.26 14.86
N LEU A 115 -5.19 11.62 14.41
CA LEU A 115 -6.50 12.27 14.15
C LEU A 115 -7.13 12.87 15.40
N ASN A 116 -6.87 12.29 16.58
CA ASN A 116 -7.38 12.78 17.85
C ASN A 116 -6.33 13.60 18.62
N TYR A 117 -5.27 14.06 17.95
CA TYR A 117 -4.20 14.90 18.52
C TYR A 117 -3.58 14.32 19.80
N MET A 118 -3.40 13.00 19.84
CA MET A 118 -2.83 12.29 20.98
C MET A 118 -1.63 11.42 20.57
N THR A 119 -0.80 11.08 21.56
CA THR A 119 0.31 10.16 21.30
C THR A 119 -0.20 8.73 21.18
N PHE A 120 0.47 7.93 20.35
CA PHE A 120 0.20 6.49 20.24
C PHE A 120 0.23 5.78 21.61
N ALA A 121 1.20 6.14 22.47
CA ALA A 121 1.33 5.57 23.79
C ALA A 121 0.11 5.86 24.68
N THR A 122 -0.44 7.07 24.62
CA THR A 122 -1.66 7.46 25.36
C THR A 122 -2.85 6.61 24.93
N LEU A 123 -3.09 6.48 23.61
CA LEU A 123 -4.22 5.72 23.10
C LEU A 123 -4.06 4.22 23.38
N GLN A 124 -2.85 3.67 23.22
CA GLN A 124 -2.55 2.28 23.52
C GLN A 124 -2.73 1.97 25.02
N GLY A 125 -2.27 2.85 25.91
CA GLY A 125 -2.44 2.71 27.35
C GLY A 125 -3.90 2.66 27.76
N ARG A 126 -4.74 3.56 27.22
CA ARG A 126 -6.20 3.58 27.46
C ARG A 126 -6.86 2.27 27.06
N LEU A 127 -6.52 1.73 25.89
CA LEU A 127 -7.05 0.44 25.44
C LEU A 127 -6.54 -0.74 26.29
N LYS A 128 -5.30 -0.70 26.78
CA LYS A 128 -4.77 -1.73 27.70
C LYS A 128 -5.47 -1.70 29.07
N MET A 129 -5.93 -0.54 29.51
CA MET A 129 -6.76 -0.38 30.71
C MET A 129 -8.22 -0.85 30.52
N GLY A 130 -8.55 -1.45 29.37
CA GLY A 130 -9.89 -1.98 29.10
C GLY A 130 -10.90 -0.92 28.64
N TRP A 131 -10.45 0.25 28.19
CA TRP A 131 -11.38 1.29 27.73
C TRP A 131 -11.92 0.94 26.34
N THR A 132 -13.19 1.25 26.13
CA THR A 132 -13.80 1.22 24.79
C THR A 132 -13.12 2.26 23.89
N PHE A 133 -13.02 1.98 22.59
CA PHE A 133 -12.32 2.87 21.66
C PHE A 133 -12.90 4.29 21.66
N SER A 134 -14.24 4.42 21.65
CA SER A 134 -14.93 5.71 21.76
C SER A 134 -14.53 6.50 23.02
N LYS A 135 -14.42 5.83 24.17
CA LYS A 135 -13.97 6.45 25.43
C LYS A 135 -12.49 6.82 25.37
N ALA A 136 -11.69 5.99 24.71
CA ALA A 136 -10.25 6.18 24.59
C ALA A 136 -9.87 7.40 23.74
N ILE A 137 -10.68 7.75 22.72
CA ILE A 137 -10.44 8.93 21.87
C ILE A 137 -11.05 10.23 22.42
N ASN A 138 -12.20 10.16 23.11
CA ASN A 138 -12.93 11.36 23.54
C ASN A 138 -12.45 11.99 24.85
N LYS A 139 -11.63 11.28 25.64
CA LYS A 139 -11.12 11.84 26.89
C LYS A 139 -9.96 12.81 26.59
N LYS A 140 -10.23 14.10 26.70
CA LYS A 140 -9.21 15.15 26.74
C LYS A 140 -8.47 15.08 28.07
#